data_AF-A0A0C9QQQ9-F1
#
_entry.id   AF-A0A0C9QQQ9-F1
#
_cell.length_a   1.000
_cell.length_b   1.000
_cell.length_c   1.000
_cell.angle_alpha   90.00
_cell.angle_beta   90.00
_cell.angle_gamma   90.00
#
_symmetry.space_group_name_H-M   'P 1'
#
loop_
_entity.id
_entity.type
_entity.pdbx_description
1 polymer ?
#
loop_
_entity_poly.entity_id
_entity_poly.type
_entity_poly.pdbx_seq_one_letter_code
_entity_poly.pdbx_strand_id
1 'polypeptide(L)'
;MWDPRTSVQNPAYQCRLIKLFCRTGYHLTVSPVGRVAGQKNPDDQIALFNVSSVSFGVIRIQNSETGHFLAFNEKGHLYGEVKEHKDNTEWEQWSIGSYEAFRSHKFATKGWWIGIKKNGRPKAGLKTQWGQKAVQFLVIGHH
;
A
#
# COMPACT_ATOMS: atom_id res chain seq x y z
N MET A 1 -9.48 18.81 -12.39
CA MET A 1 -8.02 19.03 -12.37
C MET A 1 -7.50 18.32 -11.12
N TRP A 2 -6.64 17.32 -11.29
CA TRP A 2 -6.03 16.55 -10.19
C TRP A 2 -5.12 17.46 -9.37
N ASP A 3 -5.18 17.35 -8.04
CA ASP A 3 -4.25 18.02 -7.13
C ASP A 3 -3.62 16.99 -6.18
N PRO A 4 -2.32 16.67 -6.36
CA PRO A 4 -1.60 15.79 -5.45
C PRO A 4 -1.50 16.31 -4.00
N ARG A 5 -2.05 17.50 -3.67
CA ARG A 5 -2.08 18.09 -2.30
C ARG A 5 -3.16 17.55 -1.41
N THR A 6 -4.13 16.85 -1.97
CA THR A 6 -5.34 16.48 -1.22
C THR A 6 -5.18 15.25 -0.32
N SER A 7 -4.21 14.36 -0.58
CA SER A 7 -4.04 13.15 0.24
C SER A 7 -3.57 13.43 1.68
N VAL A 8 -2.96 14.60 1.91
CA VAL A 8 -2.47 15.08 3.22
C VAL A 8 -3.62 15.30 4.22
N GLN A 9 -4.88 15.33 3.77
CA GLN A 9 -6.04 15.58 4.63
C GLN A 9 -6.75 14.31 5.15
N ASN A 10 -6.36 13.10 4.75
CA ASN A 10 -7.01 11.91 5.29
C ASN A 10 -6.67 11.76 6.79
N PRO A 11 -7.66 11.92 7.72
CA PRO A 11 -7.39 11.97 9.15
C PRO A 11 -6.78 10.69 9.71
N ALA A 12 -6.94 9.56 9.00
CA ALA A 12 -6.32 8.30 9.41
C ALA A 12 -4.78 8.38 9.44
N TYR A 13 -4.16 9.27 8.64
CA TYR A 13 -2.71 9.50 8.68
C TYR A 13 -2.26 10.36 9.86
N GLN A 14 -3.17 10.90 10.66
CA GLN A 14 -2.84 11.48 11.97
C GLN A 14 -2.61 10.38 13.02
N CYS A 15 -3.09 9.16 12.77
CA CYS A 15 -2.75 8.01 13.59
C CYS A 15 -1.32 7.56 13.28
N ARG A 16 -0.58 7.18 14.33
CA ARG A 16 0.78 6.63 14.17
C ARG A 16 0.78 5.35 13.32
N LEU A 17 -0.26 4.53 13.47
CA LEU A 17 -0.42 3.25 12.80
C LEU A 17 -1.74 3.19 12.03
N ILE A 18 -1.69 2.55 10.87
CA ILE A 18 -2.85 2.33 10.01
C ILE A 18 -3.00 0.86 9.60
N LYS A 19 -4.22 0.47 9.26
CA LYS A 19 -4.52 -0.73 8.46
C LYS A 19 -4.99 -0.32 7.08
N LEU A 20 -4.59 -1.07 6.05
CA LEU A 20 -5.06 -0.90 4.68
C LEU A 20 -6.08 -1.98 4.33
N PHE A 21 -7.35 -1.62 4.26
CA PHE A 21 -8.43 -2.55 3.92
C PHE A 21 -8.80 -2.42 2.44
N CYS A 22 -8.42 -3.42 1.65
CA CYS A 22 -8.74 -3.46 0.22
C CYS A 22 -10.25 -3.62 0.01
N ARG A 23 -10.81 -2.91 -0.97
CA ARG A 23 -12.21 -3.00 -1.38
C ARG A 23 -12.62 -4.41 -1.85
N THR A 24 -11.66 -5.32 -2.06
CA THR A 24 -11.94 -6.75 -2.29
C THR A 24 -12.27 -7.54 -1.02
N GLY A 25 -12.27 -6.91 0.16
CA GLY A 25 -12.66 -7.53 1.43
C GLY A 25 -11.51 -8.12 2.25
N TYR A 26 -10.30 -7.56 2.12
CA TYR A 26 -9.10 -8.08 2.77
C TYR A 26 -8.22 -6.95 3.31
N HIS A 27 -7.71 -7.11 4.52
CA HIS A 27 -6.60 -6.31 5.04
C HIS A 27 -5.31 -6.71 4.34
N LEU A 28 -4.53 -5.72 3.91
CA LEU A 28 -3.18 -5.93 3.45
C LEU A 28 -2.31 -6.40 4.61
N THR A 29 -1.46 -7.39 4.35
CA THR A 29 -0.57 -7.97 5.36
C THR A 29 0.83 -8.19 4.81
N VAL A 30 1.82 -8.13 5.70
CA VAL A 30 3.21 -8.53 5.44
C VAL A 30 3.66 -9.48 6.54
N SER A 31 4.00 -10.71 6.17
CA SER A 31 4.53 -11.69 7.13
C SER A 31 5.98 -11.38 7.52
N PRO A 32 6.53 -11.96 8.60
CA PRO A 32 7.94 -11.82 8.97
C PRO A 32 8.96 -12.19 7.87
N VAL A 33 8.59 -13.10 6.96
CA VAL A 33 9.44 -13.49 5.81
C VAL A 33 9.26 -12.59 4.57
N GLY A 34 8.57 -11.45 4.70
CA GLY A 34 8.36 -10.49 3.61
C GLY A 34 7.28 -10.89 2.59
N ARG A 35 6.46 -11.90 2.87
CA ARG A 35 5.32 -12.26 2.00
C ARG A 35 4.17 -11.26 2.18
N VAL A 36 3.74 -10.67 1.07
CA VAL A 36 2.54 -9.81 1.03
C VAL A 36 1.31 -10.62 0.66
N ALA A 37 0.21 -10.41 1.39
CA ALA A 37 -1.08 -11.04 1.13
C ALA A 37 -2.24 -10.18 1.61
N GLY A 38 -3.46 -10.58 1.24
CA GLY A 38 -4.70 -10.09 1.81
C GLY A 38 -5.29 -11.13 2.77
N GLN A 39 -5.65 -10.74 3.99
CA GLN A 39 -6.30 -11.58 4.98
C GLN A 39 -7.59 -10.92 5.50
N LYS A 40 -8.60 -11.73 5.88
CA LYS A 40 -9.87 -11.18 6.37
C LYS A 40 -9.74 -10.65 7.79
N ASN A 41 -9.15 -11.44 8.68
CA ASN A 41 -8.98 -11.15 10.10
C ASN A 41 -7.52 -11.43 10.50
N PRO A 42 -6.54 -10.64 10.03
CA PRO A 42 -5.16 -10.83 10.43
C PRO A 42 -4.89 -10.31 11.83
N ASP A 43 -3.84 -10.85 12.45
CA ASP A 43 -3.23 -10.26 13.64
C ASP A 43 -2.61 -8.90 13.31
N ASP A 44 -2.60 -8.01 14.30
CA ASP A 44 -2.10 -6.65 14.17
C ASP A 44 -0.62 -6.60 13.76
N GLN A 45 0.19 -7.53 14.26
CA GLN A 45 1.61 -7.66 13.94
C GLN A 45 1.89 -7.65 12.43
N ILE A 46 1.04 -8.30 11.63
CA ILE A 46 1.25 -8.41 10.18
C ILE A 46 0.41 -7.41 9.38
N ALA A 47 -0.49 -6.64 10.02
CA ALA A 47 -1.49 -5.80 9.35
C ALA A 47 -1.39 -4.31 9.69
N LEU A 48 -0.59 -3.93 10.68
CA LEU A 48 -0.32 -2.54 11.04
C LEU A 48 0.86 -1.97 10.26
N PHE A 49 0.71 -0.74 9.80
CA PHE A 49 1.71 -0.04 9.02
C PHE A 49 1.98 1.36 9.57
N ASN A 50 3.26 1.74 9.60
CA ASN A 50 3.69 3.13 9.64
C ASN A 50 3.74 3.67 8.21
N VAL A 51 3.36 4.94 8.05
CA VAL A 51 3.49 5.66 6.78
C VAL A 51 4.37 6.88 6.98
N SER A 52 5.41 6.99 6.17
CA SER A 52 6.34 8.12 6.21
C SER A 52 6.37 8.82 4.86
N SER A 53 6.41 10.16 4.91
CA SER A 53 6.53 10.99 3.70
C SER A 53 7.97 10.97 3.19
N VAL A 54 8.13 10.79 1.88
CA VAL A 54 9.42 10.94 1.18
C VAL A 54 9.49 12.32 0.54
N SER A 55 8.43 12.66 -0.18
CA SER A 55 8.26 13.95 -0.82
C SER A 55 6.77 14.20 -1.01
N PHE A 56 6.46 15.31 -1.66
CA PHE A 56 5.10 15.74 -1.84
C PHE A 56 4.26 14.70 -2.64
N GLY A 57 3.29 14.06 -1.96
CA GLY A 57 2.43 13.02 -2.53
C GLY A 57 3.10 11.64 -2.68
N VAL A 58 4.33 11.46 -2.17
CA VAL A 58 5.10 10.21 -2.23
C VAL A 58 5.42 9.73 -0.83
N ILE A 59 5.10 8.48 -0.54
CA ILE A 59 5.20 7.88 0.79
C ILE A 59 5.97 6.55 0.75
N ARG A 60 6.40 6.10 1.93
CA ARG A 60 6.76 4.70 2.21
C ARG A 60 5.73 4.10 3.15
N ILE A 61 5.45 2.81 2.96
CA ILE A 61 4.52 2.05 3.80
C ILE A 61 5.31 0.88 4.40
N GLN A 62 5.49 0.90 5.71
CA GLN A 62 6.32 -0.05 6.45
C GLN A 62 5.45 -0.83 7.44
N ASN A 63 5.51 -2.15 7.45
CA ASN A 63 4.86 -2.90 8.53
C ASN A 63 5.56 -2.59 9.87
N SER A 64 4.77 -2.22 10.88
CA SER A 64 5.31 -1.66 12.12
C SER A 64 6.07 -2.65 13.00
N GLU A 65 5.71 -3.93 12.91
CA GLU A 65 6.34 -4.99 13.71
C GLU A 65 7.58 -5.56 13.03
N THR A 66 7.44 -5.94 11.76
CA THR A 66 8.50 -6.66 11.02
C THR A 66 9.52 -5.72 10.36
N GLY A 67 9.21 -4.43 10.26
CA GLY A 67 10.05 -3.43 9.60
C GLY A 67 10.10 -3.51 8.08
N HIS A 68 9.42 -4.48 7.46
CA HIS A 68 9.37 -4.63 6.00
C HIS A 68 8.62 -3.48 5.33
N PHE A 69 9.23 -2.88 4.32
CA PHE A 69 8.61 -1.91 3.43
C PHE A 69 7.88 -2.60 2.29
N LEU A 70 6.69 -2.12 1.93
CA LEU A 70 6.02 -2.60 0.73
C LEU A 70 6.82 -2.18 -0.51
N ALA A 71 7.10 -3.15 -1.39
CA ALA A 71 7.86 -2.91 -2.61
C ALA A 71 7.38 -3.78 -3.78
N PHE A 72 7.62 -3.30 -5.00
CA PHE A 72 7.58 -4.15 -6.20
C PHE A 72 8.99 -4.57 -6.60
N ASN A 73 9.13 -5.85 -6.97
CA ASN A 73 10.32 -6.25 -7.74
C ASN A 73 10.12 -5.95 -9.23
N GLU A 74 11.17 -6.14 -10.02
CA GLU A 74 11.17 -5.83 -11.46
C GLU A 74 10.19 -6.68 -12.28
N LYS A 75 9.72 -7.80 -11.73
CA LYS A 75 8.68 -8.66 -12.34
C LYS A 75 7.26 -8.24 -11.95
N GLY A 76 7.11 -7.18 -11.15
CA GLY A 76 5.82 -6.69 -10.68
C GLY A 76 5.20 -7.57 -9.59
N HIS A 77 5.99 -8.34 -8.84
CA HIS A 77 5.52 -9.03 -7.65
C HIS A 77 5.68 -8.14 -6.41
N LEU A 78 4.59 -7.98 -5.67
CA LEU A 78 4.55 -7.22 -4.42
C LEU A 78 5.18 -8.07 -3.30
N TYR A 79 6.10 -7.49 -2.54
CA TYR A 79 6.84 -8.15 -1.46
C TYR A 79 7.22 -7.15 -0.36
N GLY A 80 7.70 -7.67 0.77
CA GLY A 80 8.30 -6.90 1.86
C GLY A 80 9.81 -6.78 1.67
N GLU A 81 10.31 -5.55 1.55
CA GLU A 81 11.72 -5.21 1.42
C GLU A 81 12.29 -4.77 2.77
N VAL A 82 13.44 -5.33 3.15
CA VAL A 82 14.12 -5.01 4.42
C VAL A 82 14.93 -3.73 4.31
N LYS A 83 15.40 -3.37 3.11
CA LYS A 83 16.21 -2.17 2.88
C LYS A 83 15.33 -0.94 2.72
N GLU A 84 15.34 -0.08 3.74
CA GLU A 84 14.50 1.11 3.85
C GLU A 84 14.57 2.08 2.65
N HIS A 85 15.77 2.41 2.18
CA HIS A 85 15.99 3.50 1.21
C HIS A 85 16.10 3.05 -0.25
N LYS A 86 15.44 1.95 -0.63
CA LYS A 86 15.34 1.61 -2.04
C LYS A 86 14.22 2.39 -2.73
N ASP A 87 14.49 2.88 -3.92
CA ASP A 87 13.51 3.57 -4.78
C ASP A 87 12.24 2.76 -5.07
N ASN A 88 12.30 1.42 -4.98
CA ASN A 88 11.15 0.55 -5.18
C ASN A 88 10.21 0.41 -3.97
N THR A 89 10.51 1.09 -2.85
CA THR A 89 9.64 1.19 -1.66
C THR A 89 8.75 2.43 -1.65
N GLU A 90 8.89 3.29 -2.67
CA GLU A 90 8.21 4.58 -2.76
C GLU A 90 6.90 4.48 -3.55
N TRP A 91 5.85 5.08 -3.00
CA TRP A 91 4.49 5.00 -3.51
C TRP A 91 3.91 6.40 -3.68
N GLU A 92 3.48 6.72 -4.89
CA GLU A 92 2.63 7.87 -5.14
C GLU A 92 1.23 7.57 -4.58
N GLN A 93 0.72 8.49 -3.78
CA GLN A 93 -0.59 8.37 -3.17
C GLN A 93 -1.66 9.05 -4.05
N TRP A 94 -2.76 8.34 -4.28
CA TRP A 94 -3.87 8.80 -5.11
C TRP A 94 -5.21 8.54 -4.42
N SER A 95 -6.06 9.55 -4.36
CA SER A 95 -7.44 9.39 -3.87
C SER A 95 -8.40 9.04 -5.03
N ILE A 96 -9.32 8.11 -4.77
CA ILE A 96 -10.37 7.67 -5.69
C ILE A 96 -11.71 7.60 -4.95
N GLY A 97 -12.38 8.74 -4.89
CA GLY A 97 -13.57 8.91 -4.05
C GLY A 97 -13.19 8.78 -2.57
N SER A 98 -13.80 7.83 -1.88
CA SER A 98 -13.51 7.54 -0.46
C SER A 98 -12.38 6.53 -0.22
N TYR A 99 -11.70 6.09 -1.28
CA TYR A 99 -10.60 5.12 -1.20
C TYR A 99 -9.27 5.79 -1.58
N GLU A 100 -8.19 5.19 -1.11
CA GLU A 100 -6.83 5.49 -1.52
C GLU A 100 -6.31 4.41 -2.47
N ALA A 101 -5.34 4.78 -3.30
CA ALA A 101 -4.63 3.91 -4.22
C ALA A 101 -3.16 4.32 -4.25
N PHE A 102 -2.26 3.34 -4.34
CA PHE A 102 -0.83 3.54 -4.20
C PHE A 102 -0.13 3.06 -5.47
N ARG A 103 0.39 3.98 -6.28
CA ARG A 103 1.14 3.66 -7.50
C ARG A 103 2.61 3.60 -7.17
N SER A 104 3.33 2.62 -7.69
CA SER A 104 4.79 2.57 -7.52
C SER A 104 5.41 3.81 -8.16
N HIS A 105 6.24 4.54 -7.41
CA HIS A 105 6.94 5.70 -7.92
C HIS A 105 7.99 5.29 -8.97
N LYS A 106 8.82 4.29 -8.66
CA LYS A 106 9.79 3.70 -9.59
C LYS A 106 9.18 3.19 -10.90
N PHE A 107 8.01 2.56 -10.83
CA PHE A 107 7.34 1.94 -11.98
C PHE A 107 6.10 2.72 -12.43
N ALA A 108 6.06 4.05 -12.20
CA ALA A 108 4.90 4.89 -12.50
C ALA A 108 4.50 4.84 -13.98
N THR A 109 5.48 4.83 -14.90
CA THR A 109 5.25 4.73 -16.35
C THR A 109 4.63 3.39 -16.77
N LYS A 110 4.83 2.33 -15.98
CA LYS A 110 4.17 1.03 -16.18
C LYS A 110 2.78 0.95 -15.54
N GLY A 111 2.39 1.97 -14.77
CA GLY A 111 1.09 2.05 -14.12
C GLY A 111 0.85 0.97 -13.07
N TRP A 112 1.87 0.60 -12.28
CA TRP A 112 1.75 -0.47 -11.29
C TRP A 112 1.23 0.04 -9.95
N TRP A 113 0.18 -0.61 -9.45
CA TRP A 113 -0.49 -0.24 -8.21
C TRP A 113 -0.37 -1.35 -7.16
N ILE A 114 -0.35 -1.02 -5.87
CA ILE A 114 -0.63 -2.01 -4.84
C ILE A 114 -2.00 -2.62 -5.10
N GLY A 115 -2.12 -3.94 -5.07
CA GLY A 115 -3.43 -4.56 -5.27
C GLY A 115 -3.58 -5.96 -4.70
N ILE A 116 -4.79 -6.24 -4.21
CA ILE A 116 -5.21 -7.52 -3.67
C ILE A 116 -6.38 -8.05 -4.50
N LYS A 117 -6.31 -9.33 -4.89
CA LYS A 117 -7.37 -9.98 -5.66
C LYS A 117 -8.52 -10.40 -4.74
N LYS A 118 -9.67 -10.72 -5.34
CA LYS A 118 -10.84 -11.27 -4.64
C LYS A 118 -10.58 -12.59 -3.90
N ASN A 119 -9.45 -13.26 -4.16
CA ASN A 119 -9.03 -14.46 -3.45
C ASN A 119 -7.91 -14.20 -2.42
N GLY A 120 -7.69 -12.95 -2.02
CA GLY A 120 -6.68 -12.55 -1.03
C GLY A 120 -5.23 -12.60 -1.51
N ARG A 121 -4.94 -13.13 -2.71
CA ARG A 121 -3.57 -13.12 -3.24
C ARG A 121 -3.18 -11.73 -3.76
N PRO A 122 -1.90 -11.33 -3.67
CA PRO A 122 -1.43 -10.11 -4.30
C PRO A 122 -1.66 -10.15 -5.80
N LYS A 123 -1.99 -8.99 -6.36
CA LYS A 123 -2.17 -8.78 -7.79
C LYS A 123 -0.85 -8.27 -8.35
N ALA A 124 -0.32 -8.96 -9.35
CA ALA A 124 0.91 -8.53 -10.02
C ALA A 124 0.72 -7.15 -10.64
N GLY A 125 1.72 -6.27 -10.55
CA GLY A 125 1.67 -4.89 -11.03
C GLY A 125 1.25 -4.80 -12.51
N LEU A 126 1.77 -5.69 -13.34
CA LEU A 126 1.42 -5.84 -14.77
C LEU A 126 -0.09 -6.06 -15.02
N LYS A 127 -0.83 -6.53 -14.01
CA LYS A 127 -2.26 -6.83 -14.09
C LYS A 127 -3.12 -5.80 -13.36
N THR A 128 -2.49 -4.79 -12.73
CA THR A 128 -3.18 -3.71 -12.01
C THR A 128 -3.50 -2.56 -12.95
N GLN A 129 -4.63 -1.91 -12.72
CA GLN A 129 -5.06 -0.73 -13.49
C GLN A 129 -5.85 0.20 -12.57
N TRP A 130 -5.80 1.49 -12.86
CA TRP A 130 -6.62 2.50 -12.20
C TRP A 130 -8.11 2.13 -12.26
N GLY A 131 -8.86 2.48 -11.21
CA GLY A 131 -10.31 2.21 -11.12
C GLY A 131 -10.70 0.77 -10.75
N GLN A 132 -9.77 -0.20 -10.78
CA GLN A 132 -10.07 -1.56 -10.32
C GLN A 132 -10.33 -1.59 -8.81
N LYS A 133 -11.38 -2.29 -8.36
CA LYS A 133 -11.62 -2.50 -6.91
C LYS A 133 -10.41 -3.12 -6.18
N ALA A 134 -9.60 -3.89 -6.90
CA ALA A 134 -8.41 -4.55 -6.38
C ALA A 134 -7.29 -3.58 -5.95
N VAL A 135 -7.32 -2.31 -6.39
CA VAL A 135 -6.27 -1.31 -6.07
C VAL A 135 -6.78 -0.20 -5.13
N GLN A 136 -8.00 -0.36 -4.61
CA GLN A 136 -8.67 0.62 -3.78
C GLN A 136 -8.64 0.19 -2.32
N PHE A 137 -8.14 1.04 -1.44
CA PHE A 137 -7.96 0.75 -0.03
C PHE A 137 -8.66 1.79 0.83
N LEU A 138 -9.40 1.35 1.85
CA LEU A 138 -9.73 2.20 2.97
C LEU A 138 -8.51 2.25 3.90
N VAL A 139 -8.15 3.45 4.32
CA VAL A 139 -7.13 3.67 5.35
C VAL A 139 -7.85 3.77 6.68
N ILE A 140 -7.53 2.86 7.59
CA ILE A 140 -8.17 2.77 8.91
C ILE A 140 -7.11 3.13 9.94
N GLY A 141 -7.32 4.23 10.66
CA GLY A 141 -6.47 4.60 11.80
C GLY A 141 -6.57 3.57 12.91
N HIS A 142 -5.44 3.25 13.54
CA HIS A 142 -5.37 2.37 14.70
C HIS A 142 -4.88 3.19 15.90
N HIS A 143 -5.67 3.14 16.98
CA HIS A 143 -5.45 3.85 18.24
C HIS A 143 -4.95 2.89 19.31
#